data_AF-A0A6I9VKA6-F1
#
_entry.id   AF-A0A6I9VKA6-F1
#
_cell.length_a   1.000
_cell.length_b   1.000
_cell.length_c   1.000
_cell.angle_alpha   90.00
_cell.angle_beta   90.00
_cell.angle_gamma   90.00
#
_symmetry.space_group_name_H-M   'P 1'
#
loop_
_entity.id
_entity.type
_entity.pdbx_description
1 polymer ?
#
loop_
_entity_poly.entity_id
_entity_poly.type
_entity_poly.pdbx_seq_one_letter_code
_entity_poly.pdbx_strand_id
1 'polypeptide(L)'
;MGFPVVNVEQLSTTQYRLTQKRFFSNPNDYSSEVDESPYNYTWSIPITVLVNDLPVQREWFLHNSTYLDITLDTPAQWIKLNTDQVGLYRVNYPDELWKNLANELLSDPLDGKGSTIYLL
;
A
#
# COMPACT_ATOMS: atom_id res chain seq x y z
N MET A 1 3.73 18.56 9.47
CA MET A 1 3.39 17.23 10.02
C MET A 1 2.48 16.48 9.04
N GLY A 2 2.61 15.15 8.91
CA GLY A 2 1.86 14.33 7.96
C GLY A 2 2.28 12.86 8.02
N PHE A 3 1.68 12.00 7.19
CA PHE A 3 2.02 10.59 7.07
C PHE A 3 2.03 10.18 5.58
N PRO A 4 2.67 9.06 5.19
CA PRO A 4 2.76 8.67 3.80
C PRO A 4 1.47 8.04 3.27
N VAL A 5 1.23 8.25 1.99
CA VAL A 5 0.44 7.34 1.15
C VAL A 5 1.39 6.58 0.24
N VAL A 6 1.26 5.26 0.24
CA VAL A 6 1.96 4.34 -0.67
C VAL A 6 1.05 4.10 -1.87
N ASN A 7 1.50 4.43 -3.07
CA ASN A 7 0.80 4.13 -4.31
C ASN A 7 1.35 2.84 -4.90
N VAL A 8 0.45 1.93 -5.24
CA VAL A 8 0.74 0.69 -5.95
C VAL A 8 0.56 0.93 -7.44
N GLU A 9 1.58 0.60 -8.22
CA GLU A 9 1.54 0.50 -9.67
C GLU A 9 1.70 -0.96 -10.05
N GLN A 10 0.86 -1.47 -10.93
CA GLN A 10 0.98 -2.83 -11.46
C GLN A 10 1.77 -2.79 -12.76
N LEU A 11 3.00 -3.32 -12.74
CA LEU A 11 3.88 -3.39 -13.92
C LEU A 11 3.58 -4.62 -14.79
N SER A 12 3.17 -5.73 -14.15
CA SER A 12 2.73 -6.96 -14.81
C SER A 12 1.78 -7.74 -13.90
N THR A 13 1.38 -8.95 -14.30
CA THR A 13 0.56 -9.83 -13.46
C THR A 13 1.27 -10.28 -12.17
N THR A 14 2.60 -10.17 -12.11
CA THR A 14 3.42 -10.60 -10.96
C THR A 14 4.37 -9.54 -10.42
N GLN A 15 4.46 -8.37 -11.06
CA GLN A 15 5.36 -7.29 -10.66
C GLN A 15 4.58 -6.03 -10.31
N TYR A 16 4.87 -5.50 -9.13
CA TYR A 16 4.25 -4.28 -8.60
C TYR A 16 5.34 -3.32 -8.15
N ARG A 17 5.12 -2.04 -8.40
CA ARG A 17 6.00 -0.96 -7.96
C ARG A 17 5.30 -0.10 -6.93
N LEU A 18 5.96 0.13 -5.81
CA LEU A 18 5.48 0.98 -4.74
C LEU A 18 6.21 2.31 -4.78
N THR A 19 5.45 3.40 -4.73
CA THR A 19 5.98 4.76 -4.55
C THR A 19 5.36 5.40 -3.33
N GLN A 20 6.05 6.34 -2.69
CA GLN A 20 5.53 7.04 -1.52
C GLN A 20 5.45 8.55 -1.78
N LYS A 21 4.42 9.17 -1.20
CA LYS A 21 4.33 10.63 -1.10
C LYS A 21 3.66 11.02 0.21
N ARG A 22 3.89 12.24 0.66
CA ARG A 22 3.15 12.82 1.79
C ARG A 22 1.65 12.87 1.46
N PHE A 23 0.83 12.38 2.38
CA PHE A 23 -0.62 12.47 2.27
C PHE A 23 -1.13 13.82 2.80
N PHE A 24 -2.03 14.44 2.04
CA PHE A 24 -2.90 15.52 2.49
C PHE A 24 -4.36 15.19 2.17
N SER A 25 -5.26 15.45 3.10
CA SER A 25 -6.71 15.28 2.89
C SER A 25 -7.31 16.35 1.98
N ASN A 26 -6.71 17.55 1.97
CA ASN A 26 -7.09 18.63 1.08
C ASN A 26 -6.06 18.73 -0.07
N PRO A 27 -6.47 18.52 -1.34
CA PRO A 27 -5.58 18.63 -2.49
C PRO A 27 -4.91 20.01 -2.65
N ASN A 28 -5.51 21.08 -2.14
CA ASN A 28 -4.93 22.42 -2.22
C ASN A 28 -3.70 22.61 -1.31
N ASP A 29 -3.51 21.74 -0.32
CA ASP A 29 -2.38 21.83 0.60
C ASP A 29 -1.06 21.41 -0.09
N TYR A 30 -1.12 20.66 -1.19
CA TYR A 30 0.07 20.29 -1.97
C TYR A 30 0.74 21.49 -2.65
N SER A 31 -0.01 22.57 -2.90
CA SER A 31 0.51 23.82 -3.49
C SER A 31 0.92 24.87 -2.46
N SER A 32 0.74 24.59 -1.17
CA SER A 32 1.09 25.53 -0.11
C SER A 32 2.58 25.45 0.21
N GLU A 33 3.18 26.60 0.57
CA GLU A 33 4.52 26.60 1.18
C GLU A 33 4.49 25.75 2.45
N VAL A 34 5.41 24.80 2.55
CA VAL A 34 5.51 23.84 3.65
C VAL A 34 6.87 23.96 4.30
N ASP A 35 6.90 23.78 5.62
CA ASP A 35 8.13 23.73 6.39
C ASP A 35 9.10 22.71 5.77
N GLU A 36 10.38 23.07 5.71
CA GLU A 36 11.42 22.14 5.27
C GLU A 36 11.52 20.94 6.22
N SER A 37 11.68 19.75 5.66
CA SER A 37 11.93 18.53 6.42
C SER A 37 13.33 18.00 6.08
N PRO A 38 14.15 17.61 7.07
CA PRO A 38 15.46 17.02 6.80
C PRO A 38 15.38 15.69 6.03
N TYR A 39 14.19 15.08 5.97
CA TYR A 39 13.92 13.86 5.21
C TYR A 39 13.03 14.11 3.99
N ASN A 40 12.82 15.37 3.60
CA ASN A 40 11.98 15.75 2.46
C ASN A 40 10.59 15.08 2.43
N TYR A 41 10.02 14.82 3.61
CA TYR A 41 8.77 14.09 3.78
C TYR A 41 8.74 12.70 3.11
N THR A 42 9.82 11.94 3.28
CA THR A 42 9.85 10.49 3.02
C THR A 42 10.04 9.71 4.32
N TRP A 43 9.61 8.44 4.33
CA TRP A 43 9.61 7.58 5.51
C TRP A 43 10.19 6.20 5.17
N SER A 44 10.84 5.58 6.17
CA SER A 44 11.12 4.14 6.12
C SER A 44 9.89 3.39 6.60
N ILE A 45 9.23 2.67 5.70
CA ILE A 45 7.93 2.06 5.94
C ILE A 45 8.09 0.53 5.97
N PRO A 46 7.68 -0.15 7.06
CA PRO A 46 7.60 -1.61 7.08
C PRO A 46 6.34 -2.06 6.30
N ILE A 47 6.53 -2.45 5.05
CA ILE A 47 5.46 -2.90 4.17
C ILE A 47 5.15 -4.36 4.51
N THR A 48 3.90 -4.63 4.92
CA THR A 48 3.34 -5.99 4.91
C THR A 48 2.58 -6.20 3.61
N VAL A 49 2.73 -7.39 3.02
CA VAL A 49 2.03 -7.79 1.78
C VAL A 49 1.31 -9.11 2.02
N LEU A 50 -0.01 -9.11 1.81
CA LEU A 50 -0.86 -10.29 1.79
C LEU A 50 -1.38 -10.47 0.37
N VAL A 51 -1.21 -11.66 -0.18
CA VAL A 51 -1.65 -12.02 -1.53
C VAL A 51 -2.47 -13.29 -1.43
N ASN A 52 -3.74 -13.24 -1.84
CA ASN A 52 -4.62 -14.39 -1.71
C ASN A 52 -4.54 -14.94 -0.26
N ASP A 53 -4.31 -16.24 -0.09
CA ASP A 53 -4.17 -16.87 1.23
C ASP A 53 -2.71 -17.22 1.59
N LEU A 54 -1.74 -16.57 0.94
CA LEU A 54 -0.33 -16.82 1.19
C LEU A 54 0.12 -16.18 2.51
N PRO A 55 1.15 -16.73 3.18
CA PRO A 55 1.73 -16.10 4.36
C PRO A 55 2.14 -14.65 4.10
N VAL A 56 1.87 -13.78 5.08
CA VAL A 56 2.21 -12.35 5.00
C VAL A 56 3.71 -12.16 4.80
N GLN A 57 4.07 -11.49 3.71
CA GLN A 57 5.44 -11.09 3.42
C GLN A 57 5.73 -9.71 4.03
N ARG A 58 7.01 -9.43 4.30
CA ARG A 58 7.45 -8.17 4.90
C ARG A 58 8.67 -7.62 4.17
N GLU A 59 8.58 -6.35 3.80
CA GLU A 59 9.64 -5.61 3.12
C GLU A 59 9.83 -4.23 3.77
N TRP A 60 11.02 -3.66 3.61
CA TRP A 60 11.30 -2.29 4.06
C TRP A 60 11.36 -1.33 2.87
N PHE A 61 10.40 -0.41 2.79
CA PHE A 61 10.50 0.72 1.86
C PHE A 61 11.28 1.85 2.52
N LEU A 62 12.58 1.93 2.22
CA LEU A 62 13.48 2.90 2.84
C LEU A 62 13.17 4.34 2.40
N HIS A 63 13.33 5.30 3.31
CA HIS A 63 13.05 6.72 3.04
C HIS A 63 13.90 7.33 1.91
N ASN A 64 15.07 6.77 1.63
CA ASN A 64 16.00 7.21 0.59
C ASN A 64 15.81 6.46 -0.75
N SER A 65 14.87 5.51 -0.82
CA SER A 65 14.51 4.81 -2.04
C SER A 65 13.37 5.54 -2.76
N THR A 66 13.49 5.70 -4.08
CA THR A 66 12.42 6.30 -4.90
C THR A 66 11.22 5.36 -5.05
N TYR A 67 11.49 4.06 -5.14
CA TYR A 67 10.49 3.01 -5.27
C TYR A 67 10.93 1.73 -4.56
N LEU A 68 9.97 0.85 -4.31
CA LEU A 68 10.18 -0.54 -3.89
C LEU A 68 9.41 -1.45 -4.85
N ASP A 69 10.11 -2.39 -5.48
CA ASP A 69 9.47 -3.38 -6.36
C ASP A 69 9.14 -4.64 -5.56
N ILE A 70 7.91 -5.14 -5.73
CA ILE A 70 7.41 -6.39 -5.17
C ILE A 70 7.21 -7.37 -6.33
N THR A 71 7.82 -8.55 -6.23
CA THR A 71 7.69 -9.63 -7.22
C THR A 71 7.01 -10.83 -6.58
N LEU A 72 5.99 -11.34 -7.25
CA LEU A 72 5.25 -12.53 -6.83
C LEU A 72 5.65 -13.74 -7.68
N ASP A 73 5.63 -14.93 -7.08
CA ASP A 73 5.90 -16.19 -7.80
C ASP A 73 4.77 -16.54 -8.79
N THR A 74 3.54 -16.15 -8.46
CA THR A 74 2.33 -16.40 -9.26
C THR A 74 1.47 -15.14 -9.35
N PRO A 75 0.66 -14.99 -10.41
CA PRO A 75 -0.29 -13.89 -10.50
C PRO A 75 -1.22 -13.82 -9.30
N ALA A 76 -1.37 -12.63 -8.73
CA ALA A 76 -2.30 -12.38 -7.63
C ALA A 76 -3.72 -12.18 -8.17
N GLN A 77 -4.71 -12.79 -7.54
CA GLN A 77 -6.11 -12.41 -7.78
C GLN A 77 -6.39 -11.07 -7.10
N TRP A 78 -5.90 -10.91 -5.88
CA TRP A 78 -5.94 -9.68 -5.12
C TRP A 78 -4.67 -9.53 -4.28
N ILE A 79 -4.32 -8.29 -3.94
CA ILE A 79 -3.14 -7.95 -3.14
C ILE A 79 -3.51 -6.88 -2.11
N LYS A 80 -3.20 -7.13 -0.84
CA LYS A 80 -3.40 -6.19 0.27
C LYS A 80 -2.07 -5.84 0.91
N LEU A 81 -1.79 -4.55 1.01
CA LEU A 81 -0.64 -4.01 1.72
C LEU A 81 -1.13 -3.44 3.04
N ASN A 82 -0.25 -3.33 4.03
CA ASN A 82 -0.61 -2.91 5.38
C ASN A 82 -1.66 -3.87 5.98
N THR A 83 -1.35 -5.16 6.01
CA THR A 83 -2.18 -6.20 6.65
C THR A 83 -2.47 -5.79 8.10
N ASP A 84 -3.73 -5.96 8.51
CA ASP A 84 -4.28 -5.55 9.82
C ASP A 84 -4.13 -4.06 10.17
N GLN A 85 -3.75 -3.21 9.20
CA GLN A 85 -3.53 -1.77 9.37
C GLN A 85 -2.60 -1.39 10.53
N VAL A 86 -1.58 -2.21 10.80
CA VAL A 86 -0.63 -1.94 11.90
C VAL A 86 0.32 -0.78 11.57
N GLY A 87 0.60 -0.55 10.29
CA GLY A 87 1.47 0.55 9.84
C GLY A 87 0.75 1.90 9.72
N LEU A 88 1.43 2.97 10.12
CA LEU A 88 0.93 4.35 9.97
C LEU A 88 1.17 4.88 8.55
N TYR A 89 0.39 4.36 7.59
CA TYR A 89 0.38 4.81 6.21
C TYR A 89 -0.91 4.39 5.51
N ARG A 90 -1.30 5.13 4.48
CA ARG A 90 -2.40 4.73 3.57
C ARG A 90 -1.85 4.00 2.36
N VAL A 91 -2.67 3.17 1.75
CA VAL A 91 -2.35 2.50 0.49
C VAL A 91 -3.36 2.91 -0.56
N ASN A 92 -2.86 3.25 -1.75
CA ASN A 92 -3.68 3.54 -2.90
C ASN A 92 -3.36 2.54 -4.02
N TYR A 93 -4.40 1.91 -4.57
CA TYR A 93 -4.29 0.93 -5.65
C TYR A 93 -4.82 1.49 -6.96
N PRO A 94 -4.44 0.92 -8.12
CA PRO A 94 -5.15 1.14 -9.38
C PRO A 94 -6.59 0.61 -9.27
N ASP A 95 -7.50 1.18 -10.07
CA ASP A 95 -8.92 0.84 -10.05
C ASP A 95 -9.21 -0.67 -10.19
N GLU A 96 -8.43 -1.38 -11.00
CA GLU A 96 -8.59 -2.82 -11.20
C GLU A 96 -8.28 -3.62 -9.93
N LEU A 97 -7.22 -3.28 -9.21
CA LEU A 97 -6.88 -3.94 -7.94
C LEU A 97 -7.87 -3.58 -6.84
N TRP A 98 -8.38 -2.34 -6.81
CA TRP A 98 -9.47 -1.95 -5.92
C TRP A 98 -10.73 -2.79 -6.18
N LYS A 99 -11.09 -3.00 -7.46
CA LYS A 99 -12.23 -3.87 -7.83
C LYS A 99 -12.01 -5.30 -7.39
N ASN A 100 -10.81 -5.86 -7.58
CA ASN A 100 -10.50 -7.22 -7.15
C ASN A 100 -10.63 -7.39 -5.63
N LEU A 101 -10.07 -6.45 -4.84
CA LEU A 101 -10.22 -6.44 -3.38
C LEU A 101 -11.69 -6.31 -2.96
N ALA A 102 -12.46 -5.43 -3.61
CA ALA A 102 -13.87 -5.25 -3.31
C ALA A 102 -14.69 -6.51 -3.63
N ASN A 103 -14.41 -7.18 -4.75
CA ASN A 103 -15.07 -8.44 -5.12
C ASN A 103 -14.78 -9.53 -4.09
N GLU A 104 -13.53 -9.65 -3.65
CA GLU A 104 -13.13 -10.62 -2.62
C GLU A 104 -13.92 -10.40 -1.32
N LEU A 105 -13.99 -9.16 -0.86
CA LEU A 105 -14.75 -8.78 0.35
C LEU A 105 -16.25 -9.06 0.24
N LEU A 106 -16.82 -8.96 -0.96
CA LEU A 106 -18.24 -9.27 -1.17
C LEU A 106 -18.49 -10.77 -1.24
N SER A 107 -17.54 -11.56 -1.74
CA SER A 107 -17.65 -13.02 -1.80
C SER A 107 -17.34 -13.70 -0.47
N ASP A 108 -16.34 -13.22 0.26
CA ASP A 108 -15.93 -13.74 1.57
C ASP A 108 -15.49 -12.60 2.51
N PRO A 109 -16.44 -11.95 3.21
CA PRO A 109 -16.16 -10.79 4.07
C PRO A 109 -15.39 -11.13 5.35
N LEU A 110 -15.36 -12.42 5.72
CA LEU A 110 -14.69 -12.93 6.91
C LEU A 110 -13.76 -14.04 6.45
N ASP A 111 -12.63 -13.69 5.82
CA ASP A 111 -11.54 -14.63 5.54
C ASP A 111 -11.41 -15.56 6.76
N GLY A 112 -11.87 -16.81 6.59
CA GLY A 112 -12.23 -17.74 7.65
C GLY A 112 -11.07 -18.18 8.55
N LYS A 113 -9.97 -17.42 8.52
CA LYS A 113 -8.67 -17.63 9.16
C LYS A 113 -8.15 -16.42 9.93
N GLY A 114 -8.95 -15.34 10.09
CA GLY A 114 -8.70 -14.31 11.09
C GLY A 114 -7.91 -13.08 10.63
N SER A 115 -7.64 -12.92 9.33
CA SER A 115 -7.10 -11.67 8.77
C SER A 115 -8.24 -10.87 8.15
N THR A 116 -8.86 -9.96 8.89
CA THR A 116 -9.94 -9.13 8.34
C THR A 116 -9.37 -8.10 7.37
N ILE A 117 -9.76 -8.15 6.10
CA ILE A 117 -9.41 -7.14 5.11
C ILE A 117 -10.19 -5.85 5.44
N TYR A 118 -9.56 -4.89 6.10
CA TYR A 118 -10.10 -3.54 6.29
C TYR A 118 -9.62 -2.62 5.15
N LEU A 119 -10.55 -2.00 4.42
CA LEU A 119 -10.27 -0.90 3.47
C LEU A 119 -10.48 0.44 4.18
N LEU A 120 -9.48 1.34 4.14
CA LEU A 120 -9.59 2.76 4.50
C LEU A 120 -8.86 3.61 3.46
#